data_AF-A0A183DM11-F1
#
_entry.id   AF-A0A183DM11-F1
#
_cell.length_a   1.000
_cell.length_b   1.000
_cell.length_c   1.000
_cell.angle_alpha   90.00
_cell.angle_beta   90.00
_cell.angle_gamma   90.00
#
_symmetry.space_group_name_H-M   'P 1'
#
loop_
_entity.id
_entity.type
_entity.pdbx_description
1 polymer ?
#
loop_
_entity_poly.entity_id
_entity_poly.type
_entity_poly.pdbx_seq_one_letter_code
_entity_poly.pdbx_strand_id
1 'polypeptide(L)'
;LASRIASSQLYALGVPELVAKDREDYVRIAVKLGTDREYLSQIRAKVWKARTTSTLFNVRQYCADMERLLHKMWKRYADGLPPDHILSDRDALDSDERMI
;
A
#
# COMPACT_ATOMS: atom_id res chain seq x y z
N LEU A 1 7.79 13.92 -1.46
CA LEU A 1 6.48 13.26 -1.65
C LEU A 1 6.56 12.02 -2.54
N ALA A 2 7.21 12.07 -3.72
CA ALA A 2 7.24 10.94 -4.67
C ALA A 2 7.88 9.65 -4.13
N SER A 3 8.85 9.74 -3.21
CA SER A 3 9.58 8.56 -2.69
C SER A 3 8.67 7.55 -1.99
N ARG A 4 7.70 8.02 -1.20
CA ARG A 4 6.80 7.13 -0.43
C ARG A 4 5.65 6.57 -1.27
N ILE A 5 5.30 7.23 -2.38
CA ILE A 5 4.27 6.75 -3.31
C ILE A 5 4.75 5.47 -3.97
N ALA A 6 5.96 5.48 -4.55
CA ALA A 6 6.54 4.30 -5.18
C ALA A 6 6.67 3.14 -4.20
N SER A 7 7.15 3.40 -2.97
CA SER A 7 7.22 2.37 -1.93
C SER A 7 5.83 1.79 -1.62
N SER A 8 4.82 2.62 -1.38
CA SER A 8 3.45 2.16 -1.08
C SER A 8 2.87 1.29 -2.21
N GLN A 9 3.14 1.64 -3.47
CA GLN A 9 2.72 0.84 -4.62
C GLN A 9 3.41 -0.53 -4.66
N LEU A 10 4.71 -0.60 -4.36
CA LEU A 10 5.45 -1.86 -4.28
C LEU A 10 4.93 -2.76 -3.16
N TYR A 11 4.56 -2.19 -2.01
CA TYR A 11 3.87 -2.91 -0.94
C TYR A 11 2.50 -3.43 -1.41
N ALA A 12 1.69 -2.58 -2.05
CA ALA A 12 0.38 -2.97 -2.57
C ALA A 12 0.46 -4.05 -3.66
N LEU A 13 1.54 -4.07 -4.44
CA LEU A 13 1.84 -5.11 -5.44
C LEU A 13 2.41 -6.40 -4.83
N GLY A 14 2.76 -6.42 -3.54
CA GLY A 14 3.34 -7.59 -2.88
C GLY A 14 4.81 -7.86 -3.26
N VAL A 15 5.56 -6.80 -3.60
CA VAL A 15 7.01 -6.87 -3.88
C VAL A 15 7.82 -5.91 -2.98
N PRO A 16 7.67 -5.99 -1.64
CA PRO A 16 8.38 -5.11 -0.72
C PRO A 16 9.90 -5.27 -0.77
N GLU A 17 10.41 -6.40 -1.27
CA GLU A 17 11.84 -6.64 -1.48
C GLU A 17 12.49 -5.67 -2.50
N LEU A 18 11.69 -4.91 -3.25
CA LEU A 18 12.16 -3.88 -4.17
C LEU A 18 12.21 -2.47 -3.54
N VAL A 19 11.80 -2.32 -2.28
CA VAL A 19 11.87 -1.05 -1.55
C VAL A 19 13.25 -0.94 -0.89
N ALA A 20 14.12 -0.14 -1.50
CA ALA A 20 15.46 0.12 -0.97
C ALA A 20 15.40 0.94 0.34
N LYS A 21 16.24 0.56 1.31
CA LYS A 21 16.36 1.27 2.61
C LYS A 21 17.30 2.46 2.55
N ASP A 22 18.28 2.39 1.67
CA ASP A 22 19.31 3.41 1.43
C ASP A 22 19.80 3.34 -0.02
N ARG A 23 20.79 4.18 -0.36
CA ARG A 23 21.31 4.27 -1.72
C ARG A 23 22.10 3.03 -2.15
N GLU A 24 22.82 2.38 -1.23
CA GLU A 24 23.62 1.19 -1.54
C GLU A 24 22.72 -0.01 -1.81
N ASP A 25 21.66 -0.16 -1.00
CA ASP A 25 20.61 -1.15 -1.20
C ASP A 25 19.90 -0.95 -2.55
N TYR A 26 19.60 0.29 -2.93
CA TYR A 26 19.01 0.60 -4.24
C TYR A 26 19.88 0.09 -5.39
N VAL A 27 21.19 0.36 -5.35
CA VAL A 27 22.14 -0.12 -6.37
C VAL A 27 22.20 -1.65 -6.35
N ARG A 28 22.26 -2.27 -5.18
CA ARG A 28 22.28 -3.72 -5.04
C ARG A 28 21.05 -4.38 -5.66
N ILE A 29 19.85 -3.85 -5.37
CA ILE A 29 18.59 -4.36 -5.95
C ILE A 29 18.61 -4.21 -7.48
N ALA A 30 18.99 -3.05 -7.98
CA ALA A 30 19.05 -2.78 -9.42
C ALA A 30 20.05 -3.70 -10.14
N VAL A 31 21.25 -3.88 -9.57
CA VAL A 31 22.26 -4.80 -10.10
C VAL A 31 21.73 -6.22 -10.10
N LYS A 32 21.14 -6.70 -8.99
CA LYS A 32 20.59 -8.05 -8.91
C LYS A 32 19.51 -8.28 -9.97
N LEU A 33 18.59 -7.32 -10.16
CA LEU A 33 17.59 -7.40 -11.23
C LEU A 33 18.21 -7.43 -12.64
N GLY A 34 19.34 -6.75 -12.84
CA GLY A 34 20.03 -6.69 -14.13
C GLY A 34 20.94 -7.88 -14.43
N THR A 35 21.45 -8.57 -13.41
CA THR A 35 22.45 -9.65 -13.57
C THR A 35 21.91 -11.05 -13.26
N ASP A 36 20.90 -11.18 -12.41
CA ASP A 36 20.26 -12.44 -12.05
C ASP A 36 18.96 -12.62 -12.83
N ARG A 37 19.04 -13.39 -13.94
CA ARG A 37 17.89 -13.64 -14.83
C ARG A 37 16.75 -14.40 -14.16
N GLU A 38 17.08 -15.31 -13.24
CA GLU A 38 16.08 -16.12 -12.55
C GLU A 38 15.31 -15.25 -11.55
N TYR A 39 16.03 -14.45 -10.77
CA TYR A 39 15.41 -13.48 -9.87
C TYR A 39 14.53 -12.48 -10.63
N LEU A 40 15.00 -11.95 -11.77
CA LEU A 40 14.20 -11.06 -12.61
C LEU A 40 12.91 -11.74 -13.11
N SER A 41 13.00 -12.99 -13.57
CA SER A 41 11.86 -13.77 -14.03
C SER A 41 10.81 -13.93 -12.92
N GLN A 42 11.25 -14.31 -11.71
CA GLN A 42 10.38 -14.46 -10.54
C GLN A 42 9.68 -13.16 -10.17
N ILE A 43 10.40 -12.04 -10.11
CA ILE A 43 9.82 -10.72 -9.80
C ILE A 43 8.79 -10.32 -10.87
N ARG A 44 9.10 -10.52 -12.16
CA ARG A 44 8.14 -10.25 -13.25
C ARG A 44 6.89 -11.10 -13.12
N ALA A 45 7.02 -12.37 -12.78
CA ALA A 45 5.88 -13.26 -12.56
C ALA A 45 5.01 -12.80 -11.38
N LYS A 46 5.62 -12.39 -10.25
CA LYS A 46 4.91 -11.81 -9.10
C LYS A 46 4.12 -10.57 -9.51
N VAL A 47 4.76 -9.60 -10.16
CA VAL A 47 4.13 -8.35 -10.60
C VAL A 47 2.99 -8.62 -11.60
N TRP A 48 3.21 -9.52 -12.57
CA TRP A 48 2.21 -9.85 -13.58
C TRP A 48 0.94 -10.42 -12.95
N LYS A 49 1.09 -11.34 -12.00
CA LYS A 49 -0.03 -11.91 -11.23
C LYS A 49 -0.69 -10.83 -10.37
N ALA A 50 0.10 -10.07 -9.61
CA ALA A 50 -0.40 -9.05 -8.69
C ALA A 50 -1.14 -7.90 -9.39
N ARG A 51 -0.83 -7.61 -10.67
CA ARG A 51 -1.54 -6.57 -11.43
C ARG A 51 -3.05 -6.82 -11.49
N THR A 52 -3.49 -8.07 -11.56
CA THR A 52 -4.91 -8.43 -11.63
C THR A 52 -5.49 -8.85 -10.28
N THR A 53 -4.67 -9.28 -9.33
CA THR A 53 -5.14 -9.82 -8.04
C THR A 53 -4.98 -8.84 -6.87
N SER A 54 -4.16 -7.80 -7.00
CA SER A 54 -3.99 -6.78 -5.96
C SER A 54 -5.10 -5.73 -6.02
N THR A 55 -5.28 -5.03 -4.90
CA THR A 55 -6.19 -3.88 -4.82
C THR A 55 -5.66 -2.65 -5.55
N LEU A 56 -4.38 -2.62 -5.92
CA LEU A 56 -3.73 -1.42 -6.46
C LEU A 56 -4.40 -0.89 -7.74
N PHE A 57 -4.85 -1.80 -8.60
CA PHE A 57 -5.53 -1.45 -9.86
C PHE A 57 -7.04 -1.74 -9.84
N ASN A 58 -7.59 -2.11 -8.68
CA ASN A 58 -9.03 -2.32 -8.54
C ASN A 58 -9.73 -0.98 -8.30
N VAL A 59 -9.97 -0.24 -9.40
CA VAL A 59 -10.61 1.08 -9.36
C VAL A 59 -11.99 1.02 -8.70
N ARG A 60 -12.76 -0.04 -8.92
CA ARG A 60 -14.08 -0.21 -8.31
C ARG A 60 -14.00 -0.26 -6.79
N GLN A 61 -13.09 -1.08 -6.26
CA GLN A 61 -12.87 -1.16 -4.82
C GLN A 61 -12.35 0.17 -4.26
N TYR A 62 -11.41 0.81 -4.96
CA TYR A 62 -10.86 2.11 -4.58
C TYR A 62 -11.96 3.19 -4.46
N CYS A 63 -12.85 3.30 -5.45
CA CYS A 63 -13.98 4.23 -5.41
C CYS A 63 -14.92 3.93 -4.24
N ALA A 64 -15.29 2.66 -4.05
CA ALA A 64 -16.16 2.26 -2.94
C ALA A 64 -15.52 2.58 -1.57
N ASP A 65 -14.21 2.41 -1.42
CA ASP A 65 -13.49 2.73 -0.18
C ASP A 65 -13.44 4.23 0.07
N MET A 66 -13.21 5.03 -0.99
CA MET A 66 -13.23 6.48 -0.93
C MET A 66 -14.62 7.03 -0.57
N GLU A 67 -15.68 6.51 -1.18
CA GLU A 67 -17.06 6.89 -0.87
C GLU A 67 -17.42 6.61 0.59
N ARG A 68 -17.02 5.43 1.12
CA ARG A 68 -17.23 5.11 2.54
C ARG A 68 -16.46 6.06 3.45
N LEU A 69 -15.23 6.42 3.10
CA LEU A 69 -14.44 7.38 3.86
C LEU A 69 -15.10 8.77 3.88
N LEU A 70 -15.54 9.26 2.72
CA LEU A 70 -16.23 10.54 2.60
C LEU A 70 -17.54 10.56 3.40
N HIS A 71 -18.31 9.47 3.40
CA HIS A 71 -19.50 9.34 4.26
C HIS A 71 -19.16 9.38 5.75
N LYS A 72 -18.08 8.71 6.19
CA LYS A 72 -17.62 8.78 7.60
C LYS A 72 -17.24 10.22 7.99
N MET A 73 -16.51 10.92 7.11
CA MET A 73 -16.14 12.33 7.30
C MET A 73 -17.38 13.22 7.42
N TRP A 74 -18.32 13.07 6.49
CA TRP A 74 -19.56 13.85 6.47
C TRP A 74 -20.43 13.60 7.70
N LYS A 75 -20.62 12.34 8.08
CA LYS A 75 -21.41 11.98 9.27
C LYS A 75 -20.85 12.63 10.53
N ARG A 76 -19.54 12.55 10.74
CA ARG A 76 -18.88 13.17 11.91
C ARG A 76 -19.12 14.69 11.96
N TYR A 77 -18.99 15.35 10.82
CA TYR A 77 -19.27 16.78 10.71
C TYR A 77 -20.74 17.11 10.99
N ALA A 78 -21.67 16.33 10.41
CA ALA A 78 -23.11 16.51 10.63
C ALA A 78 -23.52 16.28 12.09
N ASP A 79 -22.82 15.39 12.80
CA ASP A 79 -23.00 15.13 14.24
C ASP A 79 -22.34 16.23 15.12
N GLY A 80 -21.77 17.29 14.54
CA GLY A 80 -21.19 18.44 15.25
C GLY A 80 -19.83 18.19 15.90
N LEU A 81 -19.18 17.06 15.57
CA LEU A 81 -17.90 16.67 16.16
C LEU A 81 -16.73 17.36 15.43
N PRO A 82 -15.65 17.72 16.14
CA PRO A 82 -14.47 18.30 15.51
C PRO A 82 -13.73 17.27 14.64
N PRO A 83 -12.96 17.70 13.61
CA PRO A 83 -12.13 16.79 12.82
C PRO A 83 -11.20 15.93 13.69
N ASP A 84 -11.02 14.68 13.31
CA ASP A 84 -10.23 13.69 14.07
C ASP A 84 -9.78 12.55 13.14
N HIS A 85 -8.92 11.67 13.64
CA HIS A 85 -8.44 10.52 12.88
C HIS A 85 -9.58 9.59 12.50
N ILE A 86 -9.68 9.26 11.21
CA ILE A 86 -10.58 8.23 10.69
C ILE A 86 -9.72 7.03 10.34
N LEU A 87 -9.74 6.02 11.21
CA LEU A 87 -9.03 4.77 11.01
C LEU A 87 -9.85 3.80 10.16
N SER A 88 -9.17 2.92 9.42
CA SER A 88 -9.87 1.82 8.76
C SER A 88 -10.37 0.84 9.82
N ASP A 89 -11.43 0.08 9.52
CA ASP A 89 -11.99 -0.89 10.49
C ASP A 89 -10.98 -2.03 10.81
N ARG A 90 -9.92 -2.19 10.00
CA ARG A 90 -8.79 -3.09 10.27
C ARG A 90 -7.80 -2.52 11.29
N ASP A 91 -7.62 -1.20 11.33
CA ASP A 91 -6.69 -0.54 12.24
C ASP A 91 -7.29 -0.33 13.64
N ALA A 92 -8.63 -0.27 13.73
CA ALA A 92 -9.34 -0.18 15.01
C ALA A 92 -9.10 -1.42 15.90
N LEU A 93 -9.05 -2.62 15.30
CA LEU A 93 -8.79 -3.88 16.02
C LEU A 93 -7.35 -3.97 16.56
N ASP A 94 -6.37 -3.48 15.79
CA ASP A 94 -4.94 -3.50 16.18
C ASP A 94 -4.60 -2.41 17.22
N SER A 95 -5.48 -1.40 17.37
CA SER A 95 -5.36 -0.33 18.37
C SER A 95 -5.91 -0.77 19.72
N ASP A 96 -7.00 -1.56 19.74
CA ASP A 96 -7.59 -2.14 20.95
C ASP A 96 -6.70 -3.25 21.53
N GLU A 97 -6.04 -4.08 20.70
CA GLU A 97 -5.12 -5.12 21.18
C GLU A 97 -3.81 -4.59 21.78
N ARG A 98 -3.40 -3.35 21.48
CA ARG A 98 -2.20 -2.71 22.03
C ARG A 98 -2.45 -1.90 23.32
N MET A 99 -3.71 -1.85 23.78
CA MET A 99 -4.10 -1.22 25.04
C MET A 99 -4.43 -2.23 26.15
N ILE A 100 -4.14 -3.52 25.94
CA ILE A 100 -4.30 -4.60 26.94
C ILE A 100 -2.92 -5.13 27.36
#